data_AF-A0A3M8CN58-F1
#
_entry.id   AF-A0A3M8CN58-F1
#
_cell.length_a   1.000
_cell.length_b   1.000
_cell.length_c   1.000
_cell.angle_alpha   90.00
_cell.angle_beta   90.00
_cell.angle_gamma   90.00
#
_symmetry.space_group_name_H-M   'P 1'
#
loop_
_entity.id
_entity.type
_entity.pdbx_description
1 polymer ?
#
loop_
_entity_poly.entity_id
_entity_poly.type
_entity_poly.pdbx_seq_one_letter_code
_entity_poly.pdbx_strand_id
1 'polypeptide(L)'
;MWNKVVVSVVFAFLFTVGCQSAEENSAPPITVEQAIKDSRMKANSLDEFKKTLHEQGLVAFQSDVNKLDDDTSFDYSLFRNDTYSYIHFEFSDESKEDQGLRIGFDREEAKNIRVIHSEGLTPEENGLQFHVSDGLDQKWVGIYFESKKQNGFPNGEVTLNYGSENWRSHF
;
A
#
# COMPACT_ATOMS: atom_id res chain seq x y z
N MET A 1 41.88 -53.00 45.90
CA MET A 1 40.48 -52.94 46.42
C MET A 1 39.64 -52.39 45.25
N TRP A 2 38.88 -53.12 44.42
CA TRP A 2 37.77 -54.07 44.69
C TRP A 2 36.90 -53.56 45.83
N ASN A 3 35.61 -53.20 45.71
CA ASN A 3 34.48 -53.69 44.90
C ASN A 3 33.42 -52.55 44.74
N LYS A 4 32.72 -52.42 43.59
CA LYS A 4 31.30 -52.83 43.31
C LYS A 4 30.28 -52.23 44.30
N VAL A 5 29.20 -51.57 43.87
CA VAL A 5 27.96 -52.21 43.39
C VAL A 5 27.15 -51.28 42.44
N VAL A 6 26.56 -51.95 41.45
CA VAL A 6 25.61 -51.53 40.40
C VAL A 6 24.17 -51.70 40.87
N VAL A 7 23.25 -50.81 40.47
CA VAL A 7 21.82 -51.12 40.14
C VAL A 7 21.34 -50.01 39.17
N SER A 8 21.25 -50.18 37.85
CA SER A 8 20.35 -50.97 36.98
C SER A 8 18.89 -50.50 36.88
N VAL A 9 18.61 -49.79 35.76
CA VAL A 9 17.53 -49.99 34.77
C VAL A 9 16.07 -50.20 35.22
N VAL A 10 15.21 -49.24 34.87
CA VAL A 10 13.76 -49.36 34.58
C VAL A 10 13.44 -48.12 33.70
N PHE A 11 12.88 -48.10 32.49
CA PHE A 11 12.25 -49.05 31.58
C PHE A 11 12.41 -48.45 30.17
N ALA A 12 12.72 -49.27 29.16
CA ALA A 12 12.44 -48.93 27.77
C ALA A 12 10.92 -49.04 27.53
N PHE A 13 10.36 -48.16 26.69
CA PHE A 13 9.43 -48.43 25.57
C PHE A 13 8.50 -47.24 25.28
N LEU A 14 8.38 -46.93 23.98
CA LEU A 14 7.35 -46.10 23.33
C LEU A 14 7.53 -44.59 23.58
N PHE A 15 7.97 -43.78 22.61
CA PHE A 15 7.34 -43.59 21.31
C PHE A 15 8.37 -43.28 20.22
N THR A 16 8.52 -44.20 19.29
CA THR A 16 8.74 -43.86 17.88
C THR A 16 7.43 -43.27 17.35
N VAL A 17 7.25 -41.97 17.45
CA VAL A 17 6.30 -41.23 16.61
C VAL A 17 7.15 -40.27 15.84
N GLY A 18 7.13 -40.44 14.52
CA GLY A 18 7.89 -39.61 13.61
C GLY A 18 7.67 -38.14 13.96
N CYS A 19 8.78 -37.41 14.06
CA CYS A 19 8.78 -36.05 13.56
C CYS A 19 8.51 -36.18 12.06
N GLN A 20 7.23 -36.35 11.69
CA GLN A 20 6.75 -35.70 10.49
C GLN A 20 7.06 -34.25 10.76
N SER A 21 8.11 -33.75 10.13
CA SER A 21 8.23 -32.33 9.89
C SER A 21 6.87 -31.92 9.35
N ALA A 22 6.10 -31.20 10.16
CA ALA A 22 5.04 -30.40 9.62
C ALA A 22 5.72 -29.63 8.49
N GLU A 23 5.31 -29.89 7.26
CA GLU A 23 5.51 -28.92 6.21
C GLU A 23 4.85 -27.67 6.76
N GLU A 24 5.67 -26.82 7.36
CA GLU A 24 5.36 -25.45 7.63
C GLU A 24 5.05 -24.92 6.24
N ASN A 25 3.76 -24.93 5.90
CA ASN A 25 3.20 -24.27 4.75
C ASN A 25 3.51 -22.80 4.97
N SER A 26 4.76 -22.43 4.71
CA SER A 26 5.25 -21.08 4.73
C SER A 26 4.42 -20.39 3.67
N ALA A 27 3.46 -19.60 4.13
CA ALA A 27 2.64 -18.80 3.23
C ALA A 27 3.60 -18.06 2.30
N PRO A 28 3.29 -18.01 0.99
CA PRO A 28 4.16 -17.32 0.05
C PRO A 28 4.44 -15.91 0.57
N PRO A 29 5.69 -15.42 0.40
CA PRO A 29 6.07 -14.12 0.92
C PRO A 29 5.09 -13.05 0.44
N ILE A 30 4.59 -12.25 1.37
CA ILE A 30 3.65 -11.15 1.12
C ILE A 30 4.29 -10.20 0.10
N THR A 31 3.58 -9.87 -0.98
CA THR A 31 4.07 -8.89 -1.95
C THR A 31 4.09 -7.50 -1.33
N VAL A 32 4.96 -6.62 -1.81
CA VAL A 32 4.99 -5.21 -1.38
C VAL A 32 3.62 -4.54 -1.46
N GLU A 33 2.85 -4.87 -2.50
CA GLU A 33 1.52 -4.31 -2.71
C GLU A 33 0.54 -4.74 -1.65
N GLN A 34 0.59 -6.04 -1.31
CA GLN A 34 -0.22 -6.60 -0.26
C GLN A 34 0.18 -6.00 1.09
N ALA A 35 1.47 -5.77 1.34
CA ALA A 35 1.95 -5.11 2.55
C ALA A 35 1.44 -3.65 2.67
N ILE A 36 1.50 -2.87 1.58
CA ILE A 36 0.98 -1.48 1.55
C ILE A 36 -0.53 -1.47 1.78
N LYS A 37 -1.26 -2.34 1.07
CA LYS A 37 -2.71 -2.46 1.20
C LYS A 37 -3.10 -2.85 2.62
N ASP A 38 -2.47 -3.87 3.19
CA ASP A 38 -2.74 -4.33 4.56
C ASP A 38 -2.41 -3.25 5.58
N SER A 39 -1.36 -2.46 5.34
CA SER A 39 -0.98 -1.33 6.18
C SER A 39 -2.06 -0.26 6.19
N ARG A 40 -2.60 0.12 5.01
CA ARG A 40 -3.68 1.12 4.94
C ARG A 40 -4.96 0.62 5.60
N MET A 41 -5.34 -0.64 5.38
CA MET A 41 -6.55 -1.23 5.95
C MET A 41 -6.51 -1.35 7.49
N LYS A 42 -5.31 -1.43 8.08
CA LYS A 42 -5.13 -1.52 9.54
C LYS A 42 -4.99 -0.16 10.22
N ALA A 43 -4.61 0.87 9.47
CA ALA A 43 -4.43 2.21 10.00
C ALA A 43 -5.78 2.89 10.26
N ASN A 44 -5.92 3.53 11.41
CA ASN A 44 -7.13 4.27 11.81
C ASN A 44 -7.08 5.74 11.38
N SER A 45 -5.94 6.18 10.86
CA SER A 45 -5.73 7.54 10.35
C SER A 45 -4.68 7.55 9.26
N LEU A 46 -4.71 8.59 8.44
CA LEU A 46 -3.69 8.82 7.42
C LEU A 46 -2.28 8.97 8.03
N ASP A 47 -2.16 9.62 9.20
CA ASP A 47 -0.88 9.77 9.90
C ASP A 47 -0.32 8.43 10.38
N GLU A 48 -1.17 7.55 10.90
CA GLU A 48 -0.78 6.19 11.27
C GLU A 48 -0.29 5.41 10.05
N PHE A 49 -1.00 5.50 8.93
CA PHE A 49 -0.59 4.87 7.68
C PHE A 49 0.76 5.40 7.17
N LYS A 50 0.95 6.72 7.15
CA LYS A 50 2.21 7.38 6.77
C LYS A 50 3.37 6.90 7.63
N LYS A 51 3.16 6.81 8.95
CA LYS A 51 4.15 6.28 9.89
C LYS A 51 4.51 4.83 9.57
N THR A 52 3.52 3.99 9.31
CA THR A 52 3.74 2.58 8.93
C THR A 52 4.54 2.43 7.63
N LEU A 53 4.29 3.29 6.62
CA LEU A 53 5.11 3.30 5.39
C LEU A 53 6.56 3.74 5.66
N HIS A 54 6.76 4.74 6.53
CA HIS A 54 8.09 5.18 6.95
C HIS A 54 8.86 4.07 7.69
N GLU A 55 8.20 3.35 8.59
CA GLU A 55 8.79 2.19 9.28
C GLU A 55 9.16 1.05 8.32
N GLN A 56 8.50 0.96 7.16
CA GLN A 56 8.84 0.06 6.06
C GLN A 56 9.95 0.60 5.14
N GLY A 57 10.53 1.75 5.47
CA GLY A 57 11.62 2.37 4.73
C GLY A 57 11.17 3.18 3.51
N LEU A 58 9.88 3.50 3.37
CA LEU A 58 9.44 4.44 2.36
C LEU A 58 9.52 5.88 2.88
N VAL A 59 10.12 6.76 2.09
CA VAL A 59 10.22 8.18 2.40
C VAL A 59 9.14 8.94 1.64
N ALA A 60 8.41 9.81 2.35
CA ALA A 60 7.43 10.71 1.77
C ALA A 60 8.13 11.89 1.08
N PHE A 61 7.62 12.31 -0.08
CA PHE A 61 8.17 13.44 -0.84
C PHE A 61 7.18 14.58 -1.04
N GLN A 62 5.91 14.24 -1.21
CA GLN A 62 4.81 15.20 -1.30
C GLN A 62 3.72 14.66 -0.38
N SER A 63 3.19 15.52 0.49
CA SER A 63 2.10 15.21 1.40
C SER A 63 1.45 16.52 1.78
N ASP A 64 0.44 16.93 1.01
CA ASP A 64 -0.25 18.19 1.23
C ASP A 64 -1.76 17.94 1.31
N VAL A 65 -2.40 18.66 2.23
CA VAL A 65 -3.85 18.78 2.27
C VAL A 65 -4.26 19.78 1.20
N ASN A 66 -5.08 19.33 0.26
CA ASN A 66 -5.59 20.13 -0.84
C ASN A 66 -7.08 20.38 -0.63
N LYS A 67 -7.53 21.58 -1.02
CA LYS A 67 -8.94 22.00 -0.97
C LYS A 67 -9.39 22.46 -2.34
N LEU A 68 -10.54 21.98 -2.78
CA LEU A 68 -11.13 22.28 -4.10
C LEU A 68 -12.29 23.28 -3.98
N ASP A 69 -13.19 23.04 -3.04
CA ASP A 69 -14.29 23.93 -2.67
C ASP A 69 -14.53 23.84 -1.16
N ASP A 70 -15.58 24.49 -0.65
CA ASP A 70 -15.83 24.55 0.79
C ASP A 70 -16.03 23.18 1.45
N ASP A 71 -16.50 22.19 0.68
CA ASP A 71 -16.96 20.86 1.12
C ASP A 71 -16.10 19.71 0.56
N THR A 72 -14.94 20.00 -0.04
CA THR A 72 -14.05 18.98 -0.61
C THR A 72 -12.60 19.23 -0.23
N SER A 73 -12.10 18.39 0.69
CA SER A 73 -10.68 18.25 0.99
C SER A 73 -10.16 16.85 0.66
N PHE A 74 -8.89 16.79 0.28
CA PHE A 74 -8.20 15.52 0.05
C PHE A 74 -6.70 15.66 0.32
N ASP A 75 -6.11 14.56 0.74
CA ASP A 75 -4.68 14.39 0.87
C ASP A 75 -4.13 13.61 -0.31
N TYR A 76 -3.00 14.07 -0.81
CA TYR A 76 -2.21 13.35 -1.78
C TYR A 76 -0.82 13.11 -1.22
N SER A 77 -0.30 11.89 -1.34
CA SER A 77 1.06 11.60 -0.91
C SER A 77 1.83 10.65 -1.80
N LEU A 78 3.09 11.00 -2.12
CA LEU A 78 4.03 10.09 -2.77
C LEU A 78 5.07 9.58 -1.80
N PHE A 79 5.30 8.28 -1.89
CA PHE A 79 6.28 7.55 -1.10
C PHE A 79 7.20 6.76 -2.02
N ARG A 80 8.48 6.64 -1.64
CA ARG A 80 9.43 5.80 -2.38
C ARG A 80 10.48 5.18 -1.49
N ASN A 81 11.10 4.13 -2.01
CA ASN A 81 12.43 3.69 -1.60
C ASN A 81 13.28 3.46 -2.87
N ASP A 82 14.32 2.62 -2.78
CA ASP A 82 15.21 2.31 -3.89
C ASP A 82 14.58 1.39 -4.97
N THR A 83 13.51 0.67 -4.63
CA THR A 83 12.96 -0.41 -5.45
C THR A 83 11.59 -0.09 -6.03
N TYR A 84 10.77 0.63 -5.29
CA TYR A 84 9.40 0.92 -5.71
C TYR A 84 8.90 2.25 -5.14
N SER A 85 7.76 2.68 -5.67
CA SER A 85 7.11 3.92 -5.30
C SER A 85 5.61 3.71 -5.25
N TYR A 86 4.97 4.57 -4.47
CA TYR A 86 3.57 4.47 -4.15
C TYR A 86 2.96 5.86 -4.10
N ILE A 87 1.76 5.97 -4.65
CA ILE A 87 0.92 7.14 -4.60
C ILE A 87 -0.33 6.82 -3.82
N HIS A 88 -0.65 7.67 -2.84
CA HIS A 88 -1.88 7.63 -2.07
C HIS A 88 -2.73 8.88 -2.32
N PHE A 89 -4.01 8.66 -2.57
CA PHE A 89 -5.05 9.69 -2.51
C PHE A 89 -6.05 9.30 -1.46
N GLU A 90 -6.41 10.19 -0.56
CA GLU A 90 -7.48 9.99 0.42
C GLU A 90 -8.34 11.25 0.50
N PHE A 91 -9.64 11.07 0.47
CA PHE A 91 -10.60 12.17 0.49
C PHE A 91 -11.33 12.18 1.83
N SER A 92 -11.63 13.39 2.33
CA SER A 92 -12.05 13.60 3.71
C SER A 92 -13.41 14.28 3.88
N ASP A 93 -14.20 14.42 2.81
CA ASP A 93 -15.52 15.10 2.91
C ASP A 93 -16.58 14.60 1.90
N GLU A 94 -17.83 14.70 2.34
CA GLU A 94 -19.06 14.27 1.68
C GLU A 94 -19.76 15.49 1.06
N SER A 95 -19.77 15.61 -0.27
CA SER A 95 -20.99 15.97 -1.01
C SER A 95 -20.66 16.44 -2.42
N LYS A 96 -20.64 15.54 -3.42
CA LYS A 96 -21.18 15.68 -4.81
C LYS A 96 -20.98 14.34 -5.53
N GLU A 97 -21.86 14.05 -6.48
CA GLU A 97 -21.77 12.93 -7.42
C GLU A 97 -21.15 13.42 -8.76
N ASP A 98 -20.66 12.47 -9.57
CA ASP A 98 -20.28 12.62 -10.99
C ASP A 98 -18.92 13.30 -11.29
N GLN A 99 -17.81 12.56 -11.07
CA GLN A 99 -16.45 13.14 -11.09
C GLN A 99 -15.35 12.18 -11.55
N GLY A 100 -14.21 12.76 -11.94
CA GLY A 100 -13.07 12.03 -12.49
C GLY A 100 -11.74 12.41 -11.84
N LEU A 101 -11.06 11.42 -11.26
CA LEU A 101 -9.65 11.50 -10.88
C LEU A 101 -8.81 10.94 -12.03
N ARG A 102 -7.86 11.72 -12.53
CA ARG A 102 -6.93 11.29 -13.58
C ARG A 102 -5.50 11.43 -13.12
N ILE A 103 -4.73 10.36 -13.30
CA ILE A 103 -3.33 10.29 -12.90
C ILE A 103 -2.49 9.94 -14.12
N GLY A 104 -1.60 10.84 -14.47
CA GLY A 104 -0.66 10.73 -15.58
C GLY A 104 0.76 10.50 -15.08
N PHE A 105 1.50 9.66 -15.79
CA PHE A 105 2.92 9.42 -15.58
C PHE A 105 3.67 9.59 -16.89
N ASP A 106 4.89 10.12 -16.81
CA ASP A 106 5.88 9.97 -17.88
C ASP A 106 6.32 8.50 -17.96
N ARG A 107 5.90 7.81 -19.03
CA ARG A 107 6.19 6.38 -19.24
C ARG A 107 7.66 6.12 -19.60
N GLU A 108 8.42 7.15 -19.97
CA GLU A 108 9.88 7.01 -20.12
C GLU A 108 10.58 6.96 -18.76
N GLU A 109 9.98 7.53 -17.71
CA GLU A 109 10.54 7.60 -16.37
C GLU A 109 9.91 6.62 -15.36
N ALA A 110 8.70 6.12 -15.63
CA ALA A 110 8.01 5.13 -14.79
C ALA A 110 7.76 3.80 -15.53
N LYS A 111 7.71 2.69 -14.79
CA LYS A 111 7.27 1.38 -15.29
C LYS A 111 6.41 0.66 -14.26
N ASN A 112 5.78 -0.43 -14.70
CA ASN A 112 4.99 -1.33 -13.85
C ASN A 112 3.88 -0.61 -13.07
N ILE A 113 3.35 0.47 -13.66
CA ILE A 113 2.31 1.31 -13.06
C ILE A 113 1.01 0.52 -12.96
N ARG A 114 0.46 0.39 -11.75
CA ARG A 114 -0.80 -0.32 -11.52
C ARG A 114 -1.51 0.15 -10.26
N VAL A 115 -2.83 0.03 -10.30
CA VAL A 115 -3.70 0.28 -9.14
C VAL A 115 -3.63 -0.94 -8.23
N ILE A 116 -3.25 -0.73 -6.98
CA ILE A 116 -3.19 -1.79 -5.96
C ILE A 116 -4.39 -1.76 -5.02
N HIS A 117 -5.09 -0.63 -5.00
CA HIS A 117 -6.35 -0.46 -4.29
C HIS A 117 -7.15 0.70 -4.89
N SER A 118 -8.47 0.55 -4.89
CA SER A 118 -9.41 1.59 -5.29
C SER A 118 -10.68 1.39 -4.49
N GLU A 119 -10.89 2.21 -3.47
CA GLU A 119 -12.09 2.17 -2.65
C GLU A 119 -13.13 3.11 -3.25
N GLY A 120 -14.26 2.56 -3.69
CA GLY A 120 -15.37 3.34 -4.24
C GLY A 120 -15.06 4.18 -5.50
N LEU A 121 -13.96 3.83 -6.19
CA LEU A 121 -13.46 4.45 -7.41
C LEU A 121 -13.27 3.34 -8.46
N THR A 122 -13.91 3.47 -9.62
CA THR A 122 -13.80 2.45 -10.68
C THR A 122 -12.77 2.90 -11.72
N PRO A 123 -11.70 2.11 -11.97
CA PRO A 123 -10.76 2.44 -13.03
C PRO A 123 -11.42 2.33 -14.41
N GLU A 124 -11.18 3.32 -15.27
CA GLU A 124 -11.57 3.30 -16.67
C GLU A 124 -10.64 2.41 -17.52
N GLU A 125 -10.93 2.25 -18.81
CA GLU A 125 -10.21 1.34 -19.73
C GLU A 125 -8.69 1.54 -19.78
N ASN A 126 -8.20 2.74 -19.45
CA ASN A 126 -6.78 3.11 -19.42
C ASN A 126 -6.10 2.87 -18.05
N GLY A 127 -6.86 2.44 -17.03
CA GLY A 127 -6.38 1.95 -15.73
C GLY A 127 -5.85 3.00 -14.75
N LEU A 128 -5.72 4.27 -15.16
CA LEU A 128 -5.22 5.37 -14.32
C LEU A 128 -6.14 6.60 -14.33
N GLN A 129 -7.32 6.41 -14.88
CA GLN A 129 -8.43 7.33 -14.77
C GLN A 129 -9.50 6.60 -13.96
N PHE A 130 -10.12 7.31 -13.03
CA PHE A 130 -11.07 6.76 -12.09
C PHE A 130 -12.33 7.60 -12.11
N HIS A 131 -13.46 6.92 -12.15
CA HIS A 131 -14.75 7.55 -11.98
C HIS A 131 -15.23 7.41 -10.53
N VAL A 132 -15.68 8.53 -9.98
CA VAL A 132 -16.32 8.66 -8.67
C VAL A 132 -17.82 8.47 -8.89
N SER A 133 -18.35 7.28 -8.61
CA SER A 133 -19.78 7.00 -8.78
C SER A 133 -20.64 7.63 -7.70
N ASP A 134 -20.08 7.78 -6.50
CA ASP A 134 -20.75 8.29 -5.29
C ASP A 134 -19.68 9.02 -4.48
N GLY A 135 -20.06 9.92 -3.56
CA GLY A 135 -19.15 10.81 -2.80
C GLY A 135 -17.83 10.21 -2.32
N LEU A 136 -16.85 11.07 -2.09
CA LEU A 136 -15.45 10.68 -1.91
C LEU A 136 -15.07 10.31 -0.46
N ASP A 137 -15.98 10.44 0.52
CA ASP A 137 -15.63 10.21 1.93
C ASP A 137 -15.00 8.83 2.21
N GLN A 138 -13.85 8.86 2.89
CA GLN A 138 -13.02 7.72 3.23
C GLN A 138 -12.58 6.86 2.04
N LYS A 139 -12.81 7.33 0.81
CA LYS A 139 -12.32 6.67 -0.40
C LYS A 139 -10.85 6.96 -0.57
N TRP A 140 -10.15 5.98 -1.11
CA TRP A 140 -8.75 6.14 -1.42
C TRP A 140 -8.32 5.32 -2.63
N VAL A 141 -7.31 5.83 -3.32
CA VAL A 141 -6.61 5.12 -4.39
C VAL A 141 -5.18 4.92 -3.98
N GLY A 142 -4.71 3.69 -4.18
CA GLY A 142 -3.31 3.32 -4.08
C GLY A 142 -2.76 2.95 -5.44
N ILE A 143 -1.74 3.66 -5.92
CA ILE A 143 -1.05 3.31 -7.18
C ILE A 143 0.39 2.97 -6.89
N TYR A 144 0.77 1.77 -7.30
CA TYR A 144 2.14 1.30 -7.33
C TYR A 144 2.80 1.66 -8.66
N PHE A 145 4.08 2.02 -8.61
CA PHE A 145 4.92 2.14 -9.80
C PHE A 145 6.40 1.97 -9.42
N GLU A 146 7.22 1.66 -10.41
CA GLU A 146 8.67 1.63 -10.28
C GLU A 146 9.27 2.84 -11.00
N SER A 147 10.07 3.62 -10.28
CA SER A 147 10.86 4.71 -10.88
C SER A 147 12.03 4.12 -11.66
N LYS A 148 12.20 4.54 -12.90
CA LYS A 148 13.43 4.32 -13.68
C LYS A 148 14.51 5.34 -13.32
N LYS A 149 14.14 6.44 -12.65
CA LYS A 149 15.06 7.46 -12.12
C LYS A 149 15.72 6.92 -10.85
N GLN A 150 17.05 6.84 -10.83
CA GLN A 150 17.79 6.44 -9.63
C GLN A 150 17.55 7.43 -8.46
N ASN A 151 17.46 8.73 -8.75
CA ASN A 151 17.38 9.79 -7.74
C ASN A 151 16.23 10.75 -8.05
N GLY A 152 14.99 10.26 -8.09
CA GLY A 152 13.81 11.11 -8.12
C GLY A 152 12.52 10.34 -8.28
N PHE A 153 11.41 11.05 -8.16
CA PHE A 153 10.14 10.57 -8.68
C PHE A 153 10.13 10.77 -10.21
N PRO A 154 9.45 9.89 -10.95
CA PRO A 154 9.15 10.14 -12.34
C PRO A 154 8.23 11.35 -12.44
N ASN A 155 8.40 12.14 -13.49
CA ASN A 155 7.52 13.26 -13.74
C ASN A 155 6.08 12.73 -13.96
N GLY A 156 5.11 13.39 -13.37
CA GLY A 156 3.70 13.05 -13.49
C GLY A 156 2.77 14.25 -13.33
N GLU A 157 1.49 13.98 -13.55
CA GLU A 157 0.43 14.95 -13.36
C GLU A 157 -0.75 14.27 -12.69
N VAL A 158 -1.31 14.90 -11.68
CA VAL A 158 -2.62 14.52 -11.15
C VAL A 158 -3.58 15.64 -11.46
N THR A 159 -4.74 15.26 -12.00
CA THR A 159 -5.87 16.14 -12.20
C THR A 159 -7.08 15.54 -11.50
N LEU A 160 -7.74 16.34 -10.68
CA LEU A 160 -9.02 16.03 -10.06
C LEU A 160 -10.05 17.02 -10.59
N ASN A 161 -11.11 16.52 -11.22
CA ASN A 161 -12.23 17.34 -11.69
C ASN A 161 -13.45 17.09 -10.82
N TYR A 162 -13.97 18.15 -10.19
CA TYR A 162 -15.04 18.12 -9.20
C TYR A 162 -16.11 19.15 -9.56
N GLY A 163 -17.17 18.74 -10.26
CA GLY A 163 -18.17 19.67 -10.79
C GLY A 163 -17.57 20.66 -11.80
N SER A 164 -17.65 21.97 -11.52
CA SER A 164 -17.00 23.03 -12.32
C SER A 164 -15.56 23.33 -11.90
N GLU A 165 -15.11 22.79 -10.78
CA GLU A 165 -13.79 23.05 -10.21
C GLU A 165 -12.78 21.99 -10.65
N ASN A 166 -11.52 22.40 -10.73
CA ASN A 166 -10.41 21.53 -11.11
C ASN A 166 -9.16 21.81 -10.28
N TRP A 167 -8.54 20.74 -9.80
CA TRP A 167 -7.24 20.79 -9.14
C TRP A 167 -6.21 20.03 -9.95
N ARG A 168 -5.00 20.56 -10.00
CA ARG A 168 -3.90 19.98 -10.74
C ARG A 168 -2.60 20.13 -9.97
N SER A 169 -1.82 19.06 -9.96
CA SER A 169 -0.47 19.06 -9.42
C SER A 169 0.48 18.30 -10.34
N HIS A 170 1.74 18.73 -10.33
CA HIS A 170 2.86 18.02 -10.92
C HIS A 170 3.72 17.45 -9.81
N PHE A 171 4.29 16.28 -10.06
CA PHE A 171 5.17 15.55 -9.15
C PHE A 171 6.31 14.86 -9.92
#